data_AF-A0A9D2KST0-F1
#
_entry.id   AF-A0A9D2KST0-F1
#
_cell.length_a   1.000
_cell.length_b   1.000
_cell.length_c   1.000
_cell.angle_alpha   90.00
_cell.angle_beta   90.00
_cell.angle_gamma   90.00
#
_symmetry.space_group_name_H-M   'P 1'
#
loop_
_entity.id
_entity.type
_entity.pdbx_description
1 polymer ?
#
loop_
_entity_poly.entity_id
_entity_poly.type
_entity_poly.pdbx_seq_one_letter_code
_entity_poly.pdbx_strand_id
1 'polypeptide(L)'
;MNEIQQAAQAIARADALLIGASNGLSIAEGYHVFANNEMFRRQFGDFQQQYGIQNVIEGCFYRYPKESVRSEFLQRLVQHWVKDYRPSPVMENLLSIVGNKDYFILTSNADTHLELSGFDTEKVFEVEGTFEDLLEHRPPKDKSRQANEFLRRYSGKHIVILELGIGQHNRLIKQPLMQLTADEPHVVYITLNLASELHIPDAITHKSIGLAGDIAVMLQELKNELYQNGTYFQV
;
A
#
# COMPACT_ATOMS: atom_id res chain seq x y z
N MET A 1 -16.53 6.25 21.51
CA MET A 1 -15.23 6.03 20.88
C MET A 1 -15.43 6.25 19.39
N ASN A 2 -14.78 7.23 18.79
CA ASN A 2 -14.88 7.48 17.35
C ASN A 2 -14.13 6.38 16.56
N GLU A 3 -14.22 6.40 15.23
CA GLU A 3 -13.65 5.38 14.35
C GLU A 3 -12.12 5.29 14.48
N ILE A 4 -11.42 6.44 14.56
CA ILE A 4 -9.96 6.49 14.76
C ILE A 4 -9.56 5.85 16.09
N GLN A 5 -10.27 6.15 17.18
CA GLN A 5 -10.03 5.56 18.49
C GLN A 5 -10.31 4.05 18.52
N GLN A 6 -11.37 3.60 17.83
CA GLN A 6 -11.66 2.17 17.68
C GLN A 6 -10.55 1.46 16.89
N ALA A 7 -10.08 2.08 15.80
CA ALA A 7 -8.98 1.56 14.98
C ALA A 7 -7.67 1.47 15.78
N ALA A 8 -7.31 2.53 16.51
CA ALA A 8 -6.13 2.56 17.37
C ALA A 8 -6.21 1.45 18.44
N GLN A 9 -7.36 1.29 19.09
CA GLN A 9 -7.55 0.25 20.09
C GLN A 9 -7.44 -1.17 19.50
N ALA A 10 -8.00 -1.38 18.30
CA ALA A 10 -7.90 -2.67 17.60
C ALA A 10 -6.44 -2.99 17.25
N ILE A 11 -5.69 -2.02 16.70
CA ILE A 11 -4.27 -2.17 16.39
C ILE A 11 -3.45 -2.45 17.65
N ALA A 12 -3.65 -1.68 18.72
CA ALA A 12 -2.92 -1.87 19.97
C ALA A 12 -3.08 -3.29 20.54
N ARG A 13 -4.29 -3.87 20.42
CA ARG A 13 -4.63 -5.22 20.91
C ARG A 13 -4.29 -6.35 19.94
N ALA A 14 -3.96 -6.06 18.69
CA ALA A 14 -3.70 -7.09 17.70
C ALA A 14 -2.38 -7.83 17.99
N ASP A 15 -2.38 -9.14 17.74
CA ASP A 15 -1.22 -10.01 17.76
C ASP A 15 -0.32 -9.78 16.52
N ALA A 16 -0.92 -9.41 15.39
CA ALA A 16 -0.22 -9.05 14.14
C ALA A 16 -1.09 -8.22 13.20
N LEU A 17 -0.45 -7.60 12.20
CA LEU A 17 -1.10 -6.83 11.14
C LEU A 17 -0.93 -7.49 9.78
N LEU A 18 -2.02 -7.69 9.05
CA LEU A 18 -1.98 -7.96 7.61
C LEU A 18 -2.31 -6.68 6.87
N ILE A 19 -1.38 -6.16 6.07
CA ILE A 19 -1.54 -4.86 5.42
C ILE A 19 -1.81 -5.08 3.94
N GLY A 20 -2.88 -4.48 3.44
CA GLY A 20 -3.17 -4.38 2.01
C GLY A 20 -2.91 -2.96 1.55
N ALA A 21 -2.07 -2.77 0.53
CA ALA A 21 -1.82 -1.45 -0.04
C ALA A 21 -2.02 -1.44 -1.57
N SER A 22 -2.46 -0.31 -2.09
CA SER A 22 -2.52 -0.05 -3.53
C SER A 22 -2.22 1.43 -3.79
N ASN A 23 -2.50 1.90 -5.01
CA ASN A 23 -2.03 3.20 -5.50
C ASN A 23 -2.55 4.39 -4.66
N GLY A 24 -3.63 4.25 -3.88
CA GLY A 24 -4.06 5.30 -2.95
C GLY A 24 -3.00 5.62 -1.89
N LEU A 25 -2.20 4.64 -1.45
CA LEU A 25 -1.07 4.88 -0.54
C LEU A 25 0.02 5.72 -1.22
N SER A 26 0.44 5.33 -2.43
CA SER A 26 1.45 6.08 -3.21
C SER A 26 0.95 7.49 -3.57
N ILE A 27 -0.35 7.66 -3.84
CA ILE A 27 -0.97 8.98 -4.07
C ILE A 27 -0.81 9.88 -2.85
N ALA A 28 -0.97 9.35 -1.64
CA ALA A 28 -0.79 10.12 -0.40
C ALA A 28 0.64 10.66 -0.24
N GLU A 29 1.61 10.05 -0.92
CA GLU A 29 3.00 10.51 -1.00
C GLU A 29 3.29 11.39 -2.23
N GLY A 30 2.31 11.57 -3.12
CA GLY A 30 2.42 12.34 -4.36
C GLY A 30 2.73 11.53 -5.62
N TYR A 31 2.89 10.21 -5.50
CA TYR A 31 3.18 9.30 -6.61
C TYR A 31 1.87 8.75 -7.19
N HIS A 32 1.45 9.29 -8.34
CA HIS A 32 0.17 8.94 -8.95
C HIS A 32 0.38 8.28 -10.33
N VAL A 33 0.35 6.95 -10.39
CA VAL A 33 0.71 6.22 -11.61
C VAL A 33 -0.28 6.41 -12.77
N PHE A 34 -1.55 6.73 -12.46
CA PHE A 34 -2.63 6.95 -13.44
C PHE A 34 -2.95 8.41 -13.77
N ALA A 35 -2.18 9.38 -13.29
CA ALA A 35 -2.50 10.80 -13.48
C ALA A 35 -1.43 11.55 -14.28
N ASN A 36 -1.91 12.47 -15.11
CA ASN A 36 -1.09 13.56 -15.61
C ASN A 36 -0.94 14.61 -14.50
N ASN A 37 -0.20 14.30 -13.44
CA ASN A 37 0.03 15.23 -12.34
C ASN A 37 1.31 16.07 -12.58
N GLU A 38 1.61 17.00 -11.67
CA GLU A 38 2.81 17.84 -11.78
C GLU A 38 4.10 17.01 -11.79
N MET A 39 4.18 15.98 -10.95
CA MET A 39 5.33 15.08 -10.88
C MET A 39 5.59 14.39 -12.23
N PHE A 40 4.55 13.82 -12.84
CA PHE A 40 4.65 13.20 -14.18
C PHE A 40 5.13 14.19 -15.23
N ARG A 41 4.50 15.37 -15.32
CA ARG A 41 4.92 16.41 -16.29
C ARG A 41 6.36 16.85 -16.10
N ARG A 42 6.82 16.95 -14.84
CA ARG A 42 8.19 17.35 -14.53
C ARG A 42 9.21 16.28 -14.92
N GLN A 43 8.91 15.00 -14.72
CA GLN A 43 9.85 13.90 -14.92
C GLN A 43 9.80 13.29 -16.32
N PHE A 44 8.64 13.34 -16.98
CA PHE A 44 8.37 12.67 -18.26
C PHE A 44 7.70 13.58 -19.29
N GLY A 45 7.76 14.91 -19.10
CA GLY A 45 7.11 15.88 -19.99
C GLY A 45 7.62 15.85 -21.44
N ASP A 46 8.87 15.46 -21.65
CA ASP A 46 9.45 15.19 -22.98
C ASP A 46 8.78 13.98 -23.64
N PHE A 47 8.60 12.88 -22.91
CA PHE A 47 7.86 11.72 -23.41
C PHE A 47 6.38 12.04 -23.66
N GLN A 48 5.76 12.85 -22.81
CA GLN A 48 4.40 13.36 -23.06
C GLN A 48 4.33 14.17 -24.35
N GLN A 49 5.25 15.11 -24.57
CA GLN A 49 5.27 15.95 -25.78
C GLN A 49 5.50 15.13 -27.05
N GLN A 50 6.39 14.14 -26.99
CA GLN A 50 6.79 13.36 -28.16
C GLN A 50 5.84 12.21 -28.49
N TYR A 51 5.28 11.53 -27.48
CA TYR A 51 4.52 10.29 -27.64
C TYR A 51 3.05 10.40 -27.20
N GLY A 52 2.67 11.52 -26.57
CA GLY A 52 1.29 11.76 -26.13
C GLY A 52 0.87 10.99 -24.89
N ILE A 53 1.79 10.29 -24.21
CA ILE A 53 1.50 9.56 -22.97
C ILE A 53 1.03 10.52 -21.87
N GLN A 54 0.00 10.14 -21.12
CA GLN A 54 -0.63 11.02 -20.13
C GLN A 54 -0.26 10.66 -18.68
N ASN A 55 0.32 9.50 -18.43
CA ASN A 55 0.66 9.06 -17.08
C ASN A 55 1.77 7.98 -17.12
N VAL A 56 2.24 7.57 -15.95
CA VAL A 56 3.34 6.60 -15.82
C VAL A 56 2.97 5.23 -16.37
N ILE A 57 1.76 4.73 -16.08
CA ILE A 57 1.30 3.43 -16.59
C ILE A 57 1.25 3.43 -18.11
N GLU A 58 0.73 4.48 -18.74
CA GLU A 58 0.76 4.62 -20.19
C GLU A 58 2.19 4.59 -20.72
N GLY A 59 3.13 5.31 -20.09
CA GLY A 59 4.54 5.27 -20.50
C GLY A 59 5.18 3.88 -20.36
N CYS A 60 4.87 3.14 -19.30
CA CYS A 60 5.36 1.77 -19.11
C CYS A 60 4.93 0.81 -20.23
N PHE A 61 3.70 0.97 -20.72
CA PHE A 61 3.08 0.04 -21.68
C PHE A 61 2.85 0.64 -23.08
N TYR A 62 3.39 1.83 -23.35
CA TYR A 62 3.29 2.48 -24.65
C TYR A 62 4.04 1.67 -25.72
N ARG A 63 3.49 1.64 -26.93
CA ARG A 63 4.11 0.99 -28.09
C ARG A 63 5.11 1.91 -28.76
N TYR A 64 6.28 2.06 -28.14
CA TYR A 64 7.35 2.89 -28.69
C TYR A 64 7.88 2.34 -30.03
N PRO A 65 8.41 3.21 -30.93
CA PRO A 65 8.99 2.77 -32.19
C PRO A 65 10.20 1.82 -32.03
N LYS A 66 10.89 1.90 -30.89
CA LYS A 66 12.06 1.07 -30.55
C LYS A 66 12.03 0.71 -29.07
N GLU A 67 12.49 -0.50 -28.77
CA GLU A 67 12.63 -0.98 -27.39
C GLU A 67 13.56 -0.11 -26.55
N SER A 68 14.63 0.43 -27.15
CA SER A 68 15.56 1.32 -26.45
C SER A 68 14.89 2.56 -25.85
N VAL A 69 13.82 3.06 -26.49
CA VAL A 69 13.06 4.22 -25.98
C VAL A 69 12.21 3.82 -24.79
N ARG A 70 11.59 2.63 -24.82
CA ARG A 70 10.90 2.07 -23.66
C ARG A 70 11.86 1.89 -22.49
N SER A 71 13.03 1.31 -22.75
CA SER A 71 14.07 1.13 -21.73
C SER A 71 14.55 2.47 -21.16
N GLU A 72 14.61 3.54 -21.96
CA GLU A 72 14.93 4.89 -21.46
C GLU A 72 13.86 5.42 -20.51
N PHE A 73 12.57 5.28 -20.87
CA PHE A 73 11.45 5.65 -20.00
C PHE A 73 11.51 4.89 -18.67
N LEU A 74 11.67 3.56 -18.73
CA LEU A 74 11.72 2.69 -17.55
C LEU A 74 12.95 2.96 -16.67
N GLN A 75 14.13 3.22 -17.26
CA GLN A 75 15.32 3.62 -16.50
C GLN A 75 15.08 4.93 -15.75
N ARG A 76 14.45 5.91 -16.40
CA ARG A 76 14.13 7.19 -15.77
C ARG A 76 13.10 7.02 -14.65
N LEU A 77 12.10 6.16 -14.86
CA LEU A 77 11.11 5.82 -13.84
C LEU A 77 11.76 5.19 -12.62
N VAL A 78 12.56 4.14 -12.81
CA VAL A 78 13.31 3.50 -11.71
C VAL A 78 14.25 4.49 -11.02
N GLN A 79 14.93 5.35 -11.78
CA GLN A 79 15.80 6.36 -11.17
C GLN A 79 15.01 7.28 -10.23
N HIS A 80 13.92 7.89 -10.71
CA HIS A 80 13.20 8.90 -9.94
C HIS A 80 12.28 8.33 -8.86
N TRP A 81 11.63 7.19 -9.11
CA TRP A 81 10.60 6.65 -8.22
C TRP A 81 11.13 5.58 -7.29
N VAL A 82 12.31 5.00 -7.56
CA VAL A 82 12.91 3.96 -6.72
C VAL A 82 14.24 4.44 -6.14
N LYS A 83 15.23 4.78 -6.98
CA LYS A 83 16.59 5.09 -6.51
C LYS A 83 16.71 6.43 -5.80
N ASP A 84 15.98 7.44 -6.28
CA ASP A 84 15.95 8.78 -5.69
C ASP A 84 14.90 8.92 -4.58
N TYR A 85 14.12 7.86 -4.31
CA TYR A 85 13.07 7.89 -3.30
C TYR A 85 13.64 8.18 -1.91
N ARG A 86 12.85 8.89 -1.11
CA ARG A 86 13.11 9.17 0.29
C ARG A 86 11.83 8.91 1.07
N PRO A 87 11.91 8.17 2.19
CA PRO A 87 10.74 7.90 3.03
C PRO A 87 9.99 9.18 3.37
N SER A 88 8.67 9.14 3.18
CA SER A 88 7.77 10.25 3.49
C SER A 88 7.22 10.15 4.91
N PRO A 89 6.62 11.22 5.45
CA PRO A 89 5.86 11.14 6.70
C PRO A 89 4.72 10.10 6.66
N VAL A 90 4.18 9.78 5.48
CA VAL A 90 3.14 8.73 5.33
C VAL A 90 3.72 7.37 5.68
N MET A 91 4.88 7.04 5.12
CA MET A 91 5.55 5.77 5.38
C MET A 91 6.12 5.69 6.80
N GLU A 92 6.69 6.79 7.31
CA GLU A 92 7.15 6.88 8.71
C GLU A 92 5.98 6.67 9.69
N ASN A 93 4.81 7.24 9.40
CA ASN A 93 3.61 7.05 10.20
C ASN A 93 3.12 5.61 10.14
N LEU A 94 3.09 5.00 8.95
CA LEU A 94 2.69 3.60 8.78
C LEU A 94 3.63 2.66 9.56
N LEU A 95 4.94 2.86 9.47
CA LEU A 95 5.92 2.08 10.22
C LEU A 95 5.73 2.24 11.74
N SER A 96 5.46 3.46 12.19
CA SER A 96 5.17 3.76 13.61
C SER A 96 3.90 3.07 14.11
N ILE A 97 2.84 3.01 13.29
CA ILE A 97 1.58 2.32 13.60
C ILE A 97 1.79 0.82 13.75
N VAL A 98 2.61 0.22 12.87
CA VAL A 98 2.98 -1.20 12.95
C VAL A 98 3.79 -1.47 14.23
N GLY A 99 4.74 -0.58 14.53
CA GLY A 99 5.56 -0.68 15.73
C GLY A 99 6.35 -2.00 15.80
N ASN A 100 6.26 -2.69 16.93
CA ASN A 100 6.99 -3.95 17.16
C ASN A 100 6.14 -5.21 16.86
N LYS A 101 4.95 -5.06 16.28
CA LYS A 101 4.08 -6.20 15.96
C LYS A 101 4.61 -6.94 14.73
N ASP A 102 4.35 -8.24 14.66
CA ASP A 102 4.60 -8.97 13.41
C ASP A 102 3.61 -8.49 12.35
N TYR A 103 4.02 -8.57 11.09
CA TYR A 103 3.21 -8.12 9.98
C TYR A 103 3.50 -8.89 8.69
N PHE A 104 2.58 -8.79 7.74
CA PHE A 104 2.82 -9.14 6.35
C PHE A 104 2.07 -8.16 5.46
N ILE A 105 2.65 -7.78 4.33
CA ILE A 105 2.09 -6.78 3.42
C ILE A 105 1.83 -7.43 2.06
N LEU A 106 0.63 -7.23 1.53
CA LEU A 106 0.32 -7.47 0.12
C LEU A 106 0.08 -6.12 -0.55
N THR A 107 0.82 -5.85 -1.61
CA THR A 107 0.70 -4.58 -2.35
C THR A 107 0.64 -4.81 -3.85
N SER A 108 -0.17 -4.02 -4.53
CA SER A 108 -0.17 -3.94 -6.00
C SER A 108 0.73 -2.81 -6.50
N ASN A 109 1.39 -2.10 -5.60
CA ASN A 109 2.31 -1.03 -5.97
C ASN A 109 3.64 -1.65 -6.45
N ALA A 110 4.26 -0.97 -7.41
CA ALA A 110 5.49 -1.41 -8.05
C ALA A 110 6.72 -0.56 -7.65
N ASP A 111 6.53 0.40 -6.74
CA ASP A 111 7.48 1.46 -6.41
C ASP A 111 8.50 1.09 -5.32
N THR A 112 8.29 0.00 -4.59
CA THR A 112 9.15 -0.50 -3.48
C THR A 112 9.29 0.48 -2.31
N HIS A 113 8.37 1.44 -2.17
CA HIS A 113 8.45 2.49 -1.14
C HIS A 113 8.34 1.94 0.28
N LEU A 114 7.63 0.82 0.47
CA LEU A 114 7.54 0.15 1.76
C LEU A 114 8.92 -0.34 2.22
N GLU A 115 9.60 -1.10 1.38
CA GLU A 115 10.92 -1.66 1.68
C GLU A 115 11.95 -0.55 1.88
N LEU A 116 11.95 0.46 1.00
CA LEU A 116 12.83 1.63 1.11
C LEU A 116 12.55 2.48 2.35
N SER A 117 11.39 2.32 2.98
CA SER A 117 11.00 2.99 4.22
C SER A 117 11.21 2.15 5.49
N GLY A 118 11.83 0.97 5.37
CA GLY A 118 12.22 0.15 6.51
C GLY A 118 11.35 -1.07 6.78
N PHE A 119 10.38 -1.38 5.92
CA PHE A 119 9.69 -2.67 5.97
C PHE A 119 10.63 -3.80 5.49
N ASP A 120 10.51 -4.96 6.14
CA ASP A 120 11.30 -6.15 5.81
C ASP A 120 10.92 -6.66 4.41
N THR A 121 11.91 -6.74 3.52
CA THR A 121 11.73 -7.16 2.13
C THR A 121 11.13 -8.55 1.99
N GLU A 122 11.32 -9.45 2.97
CA GLU A 122 10.72 -10.79 2.95
C GLU A 122 9.25 -10.81 3.40
N LYS A 123 8.74 -9.69 3.91
CA LYS A 123 7.37 -9.52 4.42
C LYS A 123 6.49 -8.64 3.55
N VAL A 124 7.03 -8.04 2.49
CA VAL A 124 6.25 -7.28 1.50
C VAL A 124 6.07 -8.14 0.26
N PHE A 125 4.84 -8.30 -0.24
CA PHE A 125 4.55 -9.06 -1.46
C PHE A 125 3.93 -8.14 -2.51
N GLU A 126 4.75 -7.77 -3.49
CA GLU A 126 4.40 -6.98 -4.67
C GLU A 126 3.76 -7.89 -5.72
N VAL A 127 2.44 -8.08 -5.64
CA VAL A 127 1.74 -9.14 -6.39
C VAL A 127 1.78 -8.96 -7.92
N GLU A 128 1.99 -7.73 -8.39
CA GLU A 128 2.13 -7.39 -9.82
C GLU A 128 3.60 -7.20 -10.26
N GLY A 129 4.56 -7.36 -9.33
CA GLY A 129 5.98 -7.07 -9.53
C GLY A 129 6.32 -5.59 -9.34
N THR A 130 7.61 -5.27 -9.53
CA THR A 130 8.15 -3.92 -9.31
C THR A 130 8.51 -3.21 -10.63
N PHE A 131 8.74 -1.90 -10.58
CA PHE A 131 9.26 -1.16 -11.74
C PHE A 131 10.65 -1.63 -12.14
N GLU A 132 11.46 -2.11 -11.18
CA GLU A 132 12.75 -2.74 -11.47
C GLU A 132 12.56 -4.08 -12.20
N ASP A 133 11.59 -4.91 -11.78
CA ASP A 133 11.26 -6.14 -12.50
C ASP A 133 10.80 -5.86 -13.93
N LEU A 134 9.99 -4.80 -14.12
CA LEU A 134 9.57 -4.35 -15.44
C LEU A 134 10.75 -3.91 -16.31
N LEU A 135 11.70 -3.16 -15.74
CA LEU A 135 12.90 -2.69 -16.44
C LEU A 135 13.83 -3.85 -16.81
N GLU A 136 14.05 -4.79 -15.90
CA GLU A 136 14.98 -5.91 -16.07
C GLU A 136 14.34 -7.13 -16.76
N HIS A 137 13.06 -7.05 -17.11
CA HIS A 137 12.27 -8.15 -17.66
C HIS A 137 12.27 -9.40 -16.77
N ARG A 138 12.19 -9.19 -15.45
CA ARG A 138 12.07 -10.28 -14.47
C ARG A 138 10.60 -10.58 -14.18
N PRO A 139 10.25 -11.85 -13.91
CA PRO A 139 8.93 -12.16 -13.38
C PRO A 139 8.79 -11.62 -11.95
N PRO A 140 7.56 -11.27 -11.50
CA PRO A 140 7.29 -10.94 -10.11
C PRO A 140 7.77 -12.04 -9.15
N LYS A 141 8.28 -11.63 -7.99
CA LYS A 141 8.68 -12.57 -6.93
C LYS A 141 7.43 -13.14 -6.27
N ASP A 142 7.23 -14.45 -6.35
CA ASP A 142 6.14 -15.11 -5.65
C ASP A 142 6.45 -15.29 -4.16
N LYS A 143 5.75 -14.56 -3.30
CA LYS A 143 5.82 -14.68 -1.83
C LYS A 143 4.56 -15.30 -1.23
N SER A 144 3.79 -16.05 -2.03
CA SER A 144 2.57 -16.75 -1.59
C SER A 144 2.87 -17.73 -0.45
N ARG A 145 4.06 -18.33 -0.41
CA ARG A 145 4.44 -19.22 0.69
C ARG A 145 4.55 -18.45 2.00
N GLN A 146 5.25 -17.32 2.02
CA GLN A 146 5.44 -16.46 3.19
C GLN A 146 4.09 -15.90 3.67
N ALA A 147 3.24 -15.46 2.75
CA ALA A 147 1.88 -15.02 3.05
C ALA A 147 1.09 -16.14 3.74
N ASN A 148 1.11 -17.36 3.18
CA ASN A 148 0.42 -18.51 3.77
C ASN A 148 1.02 -18.94 5.12
N GLU A 149 2.33 -18.80 5.32
CA GLU A 149 2.99 -19.05 6.61
C GLU A 149 2.55 -18.05 7.67
N PHE A 150 2.44 -16.76 7.32
CA PHE A 150 1.88 -15.73 8.19
C PHE A 150 0.44 -16.04 8.58
N LEU A 151 -0.43 -16.33 7.61
CA LEU A 151 -1.84 -16.67 7.85
C LEU A 151 -1.98 -17.90 8.76
N ARG A 152 -1.20 -18.96 8.53
CA ARG A 152 -1.20 -20.14 9.41
C ARG A 152 -0.74 -19.83 10.84
N ARG A 153 0.27 -18.96 10.99
CA ARG A 153 0.83 -18.58 12.31
C ARG A 153 -0.17 -17.81 13.17
N TYR A 154 -1.05 -17.05 12.53
CA TYR A 154 -2.00 -16.16 13.19
C TYR A 154 -3.47 -16.57 13.06
N SER A 155 -3.78 -17.69 12.41
CA SER A 155 -5.14 -18.23 12.39
C SER A 155 -5.69 -18.43 13.81
N GLY A 156 -6.92 -17.96 14.04
CA GLY A 156 -7.55 -17.95 15.37
C GLY A 156 -6.98 -16.96 16.40
N LYS A 157 -6.02 -16.10 16.02
CA LYS A 157 -5.49 -15.00 16.86
C LYS A 157 -6.14 -13.66 16.50
N HIS A 158 -5.88 -12.63 17.30
CA HIS A 158 -6.38 -11.29 17.01
C HIS A 158 -5.53 -10.63 15.92
N ILE A 159 -6.03 -10.60 14.68
CA ILE A 159 -5.35 -9.93 13.56
C ILE A 159 -6.09 -8.65 13.22
N VAL A 160 -5.34 -7.59 12.93
CA VAL A 160 -5.88 -6.43 12.21
C VAL A 160 -5.53 -6.56 10.74
N ILE A 161 -6.53 -6.47 9.87
CA ILE A 161 -6.32 -6.24 8.46
C ILE A 161 -6.38 -4.73 8.24
N LEU A 162 -5.29 -4.13 7.76
CA LEU A 162 -5.20 -2.70 7.46
C LEU A 162 -5.16 -2.49 5.95
N GLU A 163 -6.28 -2.09 5.36
CA GLU A 163 -6.41 -1.74 3.95
C GLU A 163 -6.12 -0.24 3.73
N LEU A 164 -5.16 0.06 2.85
CA LEU A 164 -4.69 1.41 2.57
C LEU A 164 -4.89 1.74 1.08
N GLY A 165 -5.89 2.57 0.78
CA GLY A 165 -6.04 3.17 -0.55
C GLY A 165 -6.29 2.18 -1.68
N ILE A 166 -6.96 1.06 -1.40
CA ILE A 166 -7.39 0.11 -2.43
C ILE A 166 -8.75 0.54 -2.96
N GLY A 167 -8.78 0.94 -4.24
CA GLY A 167 -10.03 1.37 -4.90
C GLY A 167 -11.08 0.25 -4.91
N GLN A 168 -12.35 0.63 -4.86
CA GLN A 168 -13.46 -0.33 -4.69
C GLN A 168 -13.56 -1.38 -5.81
N HIS A 169 -13.04 -1.06 -7.00
CA HIS A 169 -13.03 -1.94 -8.16
C HIS A 169 -11.76 -2.82 -8.26
N ASN A 170 -10.71 -2.54 -7.48
CA ASN A 170 -9.50 -3.35 -7.47
C ASN A 170 -9.71 -4.59 -6.60
N ARG A 171 -10.06 -5.71 -7.24
CA ARG A 171 -10.36 -6.97 -6.54
C ARG A 171 -9.13 -7.80 -6.21
N LEU A 172 -7.97 -7.52 -6.81
CA LEU A 172 -6.78 -8.38 -6.73
C LEU A 172 -6.36 -8.65 -5.28
N ILE A 173 -6.35 -7.59 -4.46
CA ILE A 173 -5.98 -7.67 -3.03
C ILE A 173 -7.20 -7.48 -2.13
N LYS A 174 -8.12 -6.58 -2.49
CA LYS A 174 -9.31 -6.27 -1.68
C LYS A 174 -10.17 -7.50 -1.43
N GLN A 175 -10.45 -8.31 -2.46
CA GLN A 175 -11.31 -9.47 -2.30
C GLN A 175 -10.71 -10.54 -1.35
N PRO A 176 -9.44 -10.96 -1.51
CA PRO A 176 -8.79 -11.85 -0.54
C PRO A 176 -8.83 -11.33 0.91
N LEU A 177 -8.59 -10.04 1.14
CA LEU A 177 -8.63 -9.45 2.47
C LEU A 177 -10.04 -9.45 3.10
N MET A 178 -11.06 -9.13 2.30
CA MET A 178 -12.45 -9.18 2.76
C MET A 178 -12.90 -10.63 3.02
N GLN A 179 -12.46 -11.58 2.19
CA GLN A 179 -12.75 -13.01 2.40
C GLN A 179 -12.12 -13.52 3.70
N LEU A 180 -10.85 -13.19 3.95
CA LEU A 180 -10.18 -13.52 5.20
C LEU A 180 -10.90 -12.93 6.41
N THR A 181 -11.40 -11.69 6.30
CA THR A 181 -12.22 -11.04 7.34
C THR A 181 -13.49 -11.83 7.65
N ALA A 182 -14.16 -12.34 6.61
CA ALA A 182 -15.36 -13.15 6.79
C ALA A 182 -15.05 -14.48 7.50
N ASP A 183 -13.96 -15.13 7.08
CA ASP A 183 -13.62 -16.49 7.50
C ASP A 183 -12.98 -16.57 8.90
N GLU A 184 -12.13 -15.60 9.26
CA GLU A 184 -11.40 -15.65 10.54
C GLU A 184 -12.22 -15.02 11.70
N PRO A 185 -12.36 -15.70 12.84
CA PRO A 185 -13.26 -15.27 13.91
C PRO A 185 -12.78 -14.01 14.65
N HIS A 186 -11.48 -13.74 14.68
CA HIS A 186 -10.86 -12.71 15.51
C HIS A 186 -10.13 -11.63 14.68
N VAL A 187 -10.70 -11.28 13.53
CA VAL A 187 -10.19 -10.20 12.67
C VAL A 187 -10.95 -8.90 12.91
N VAL A 188 -10.22 -7.79 12.94
CA VAL A 188 -10.77 -6.44 12.72
C VAL A 188 -10.24 -5.91 11.40
N TYR A 189 -11.15 -5.51 10.51
CA TYR A 189 -10.83 -4.97 9.20
C TYR A 189 -10.91 -3.44 9.24
N ILE A 190 -9.79 -2.77 9.01
CA ILE A 190 -9.69 -1.31 9.04
C ILE A 190 -9.34 -0.86 7.62
N THR A 191 -10.20 -0.05 7.01
CA THR A 191 -9.98 0.49 5.65
C THR A 191 -9.85 2.00 5.69
N LEU A 192 -8.75 2.52 5.14
CA LEU A 192 -8.46 3.94 4.99
C LEU A 192 -8.55 4.28 3.51
N ASN A 193 -9.53 5.10 3.14
CA ASN A 193 -9.67 5.57 1.78
C ASN A 193 -10.48 6.86 1.72
N LEU A 194 -10.49 7.51 0.56
CA LEU A 194 -11.42 8.61 0.29
C LEU A 194 -12.87 8.13 0.47
N ALA A 195 -13.76 9.00 0.93
CA ALA A 195 -15.16 8.67 1.18
C ALA A 195 -15.86 8.02 -0.03
N SER A 196 -15.49 8.40 -1.26
CA SER A 196 -16.03 7.87 -2.51
C SER A 196 -15.50 6.48 -2.89
N GLU A 197 -14.38 6.05 -2.31
CA GLU A 197 -13.71 4.78 -2.59
C GLU A 197 -13.85 3.79 -1.42
N LEU A 198 -14.33 4.25 -0.26
CA LEU A 198 -14.53 3.44 0.92
C LEU A 198 -15.68 2.46 0.69
N HIS A 199 -15.39 1.16 0.75
CA HIS A 199 -16.38 0.10 0.56
C HIS A 199 -16.16 -1.04 1.55
N ILE A 200 -17.20 -1.29 2.37
CA ILE A 200 -17.30 -2.40 3.33
C ILE A 200 -18.62 -3.13 3.03
N PRO A 201 -18.58 -4.42 2.65
CA PRO A 201 -19.80 -5.18 2.41
C PRO A 201 -20.48 -5.61 3.73
N ASP A 202 -21.81 -5.69 3.71
CA ASP A 202 -22.66 -6.03 4.87
C ASP A 202 -22.18 -7.27 5.64
N ALA A 203 -21.67 -8.27 4.92
CA ALA A 203 -21.18 -9.53 5.48
C ALA A 203 -20.06 -9.34 6.52
N ILE A 204 -19.24 -8.29 6.41
CA ILE A 204 -18.11 -8.02 7.31
C ILE A 204 -18.25 -6.70 8.09
N THR A 205 -19.35 -5.96 7.94
CA THR A 205 -19.54 -4.66 8.59
C THR A 205 -19.35 -4.73 10.11
N HIS A 206 -19.82 -5.79 10.75
CA HIS A 206 -19.67 -6.00 12.21
C HIS A 206 -18.22 -6.22 12.69
N LYS A 207 -17.28 -6.49 11.77
CA LYS A 207 -15.84 -6.62 12.03
C LYS A 207 -15.03 -5.44 11.49
N SER A 208 -15.69 -4.44 10.92
CA SER A 208 -15.01 -3.43 10.09
C SER A 208 -15.09 -2.02 10.66
N ILE A 209 -14.02 -1.25 10.43
CA ILE A 209 -13.90 0.17 10.75
C ILE A 209 -13.49 0.90 9.47
N GLY A 210 -14.32 1.84 9.04
CA GLY A 210 -14.07 2.67 7.88
C GLY A 210 -13.53 4.04 8.28
N LEU A 211 -12.35 4.40 7.79
CA LEU A 211 -11.71 5.69 8.01
C LEU A 211 -11.74 6.48 6.69
N ALA A 212 -12.77 7.30 6.52
CA ALA A 212 -12.96 8.11 5.33
C ALA A 212 -12.11 9.39 5.39
N GLY A 213 -11.15 9.54 4.49
CA GLY A 213 -10.32 10.75 4.44
C GLY A 213 -9.04 10.61 3.64
N ASP A 214 -8.22 11.65 3.71
CA ASP A 214 -6.85 11.62 3.20
C ASP A 214 -6.00 10.65 4.01
N ILE A 215 -5.32 9.72 3.34
CA ILE A 215 -4.55 8.65 4.00
C ILE A 215 -3.39 9.22 4.84
N ALA A 216 -2.72 10.28 4.39
CA ALA A 216 -1.63 10.89 5.15
C ALA A 216 -2.16 11.47 6.47
N VAL A 217 -3.31 12.15 6.43
CA VAL A 217 -3.97 12.69 7.63
C VAL A 217 -4.43 11.56 8.56
N MET A 218 -5.11 10.54 8.03
CA MET A 218 -5.64 9.44 8.84
C MET A 218 -4.53 8.61 9.50
N LEU A 219 -3.43 8.34 8.80
CA LEU A 219 -2.26 7.67 9.41
C LEU A 219 -1.61 8.53 10.49
N GLN A 220 -1.54 9.86 10.30
CA GLN A 220 -1.01 10.76 11.32
C GLN A 220 -1.90 10.79 12.57
N GLU A 221 -3.22 10.84 12.42
CA GLU A 221 -4.18 10.80 13.52
C GLU A 221 -4.15 9.45 14.25
N LEU A 222 -4.15 8.35 13.51
CA LEU A 222 -4.07 6.99 14.04
C LEU A 222 -2.77 6.77 14.82
N LYS A 223 -1.65 7.27 14.29
CA LYS A 223 -0.38 7.32 15.01
C LYS A 223 -0.55 8.07 16.32
N ASN A 224 -1.01 9.33 16.28
CA ASN A 224 -1.17 10.15 17.48
C ASN A 224 -2.03 9.47 18.56
N GLU A 225 -3.13 8.82 18.17
CA GLU A 225 -4.02 8.12 19.09
C GLU A 225 -3.33 6.89 19.75
N LEU A 226 -2.49 6.16 19.02
CA LEU A 226 -1.70 5.05 19.56
C LEU A 226 -0.65 5.52 20.59
N TYR A 227 -0.03 6.68 20.37
CA TYR A 227 1.00 7.23 21.28
C TYR A 227 0.40 7.99 22.47
N GLN A 228 -0.75 8.67 22.31
CA GLN A 228 -1.43 9.36 23.42
C GLN A 228 -1.98 8.38 24.47
N ASN A 229 -2.33 7.16 24.06
CA ASN A 229 -2.82 6.11 24.96
C ASN A 229 -1.71 5.22 25.55
N GLY A 230 -0.45 5.68 25.51
CA GLY A 230 0.66 5.12 26.30
C GLY A 230 1.15 3.72 25.91
N THR A 231 0.86 3.24 24.69
CA THR A 231 1.16 1.84 24.32
C THR A 231 2.49 1.64 23.56
N TYR A 232 3.21 2.71 23.18
CA TYR A 232 4.52 2.58 22.54
C TYR A 232 5.55 3.55 23.11
N PHE A 233 6.61 2.97 23.70
CA PHE A 233 7.79 3.70 24.14
C PHE A 233 8.48 4.36 22.95
N GLN A 234 8.91 5.60 23.15
CA GLN A 234 9.88 6.26 22.26
C GLN A 234 11.12 5.38 22.17
N VAL A 235 11.54 5.07 20.94
CA VAL A 235 12.93 4.68 20.66
C VAL A 235 13.67 5.93 20.24
#